data_AF-A0A6I3A0U1-F1
#
_entry.id   AF-A0A6I3A0U1-F1
#
_cell.length_a   1.000
_cell.length_b   1.000
_cell.length_c   1.000
_cell.angle_alpha   90.00
_cell.angle_beta   90.00
_cell.angle_gamma   90.00
#
_symmetry.space_group_name_H-M   'P 1'
#
loop_
_entity.id
_entity.type
_entity.pdbx_description
1 polymer ?
#
loop_
_entity_poly.entity_id
_entity_poly.type
_entity_poly.pdbx_seq_one_letter_code
_entity_poly.pdbx_strand_id
1 'polypeptide(L)'
;LIENLDELVETNEHFEFFWIPHTRWALTKRNNRTTDPVHIPSRAKQWYSKTFLENYAFGAVCALGRMKPNLIPRLATALPSTGQSEIVDESYRIFASERIVKFVEMEYAIPRQYCGEALQRIRSMIETKGHKVSFPVEVRFTAKDDIALSTASGRDSAYIAVHMYKGMAYESYFRDVAKIMSDYEGRPHWGKMHFLNRNELSKLYPKWNEFLSARDQLDPSRTFANAYTEQVFGK
;
A
#
# COMPACT_ATOMS: atom_id res chain seq x y z
N LEU A 1 -12.35 -10.77 8.54
CA LEU A 1 -11.00 -10.46 8.01
C LEU A 1 -10.07 -10.04 9.14
N ILE A 2 -10.26 -8.89 9.78
CA ILE A 2 -9.36 -8.42 10.86
C ILE A 2 -9.24 -9.44 12.00
N GLU A 3 -10.36 -10.06 12.42
CA GLU A 3 -10.39 -11.06 13.49
C GLU A 3 -9.53 -12.31 13.20
N ASN A 4 -9.38 -12.68 11.92
CA ASN A 4 -8.61 -13.86 11.51
C ASN A 4 -7.31 -13.45 10.80
N LEU A 5 -6.85 -12.21 11.00
CA LEU A 5 -5.75 -11.67 10.20
C LEU A 5 -4.46 -12.43 10.43
N ASP A 6 -4.16 -12.78 11.69
CA ASP A 6 -2.93 -13.50 12.02
C ASP A 6 -2.90 -14.90 11.42
N GLU A 7 -4.00 -15.64 11.52
CA GLU A 7 -4.15 -16.95 10.88
C GLU A 7 -3.97 -16.84 9.35
N LEU A 8 -4.58 -15.84 8.71
CA LEU A 8 -4.45 -15.65 7.26
C LEU A 8 -3.02 -15.32 6.84
N VAL A 9 -2.28 -14.54 7.63
CA VAL A 9 -0.88 -14.22 7.36
C VAL A 9 0.03 -15.43 7.62
N GLU A 10 -0.24 -16.23 8.64
CA GLU A 10 0.61 -17.38 9.00
C GLU A 10 0.39 -18.59 8.10
N THR A 11 -0.84 -18.78 7.61
CA THR A 11 -1.19 -19.91 6.74
C THR A 11 -0.91 -19.66 5.26
N ASN A 12 -0.45 -18.48 4.88
CA ASN A 12 -0.12 -18.13 3.50
C ASN A 12 1.29 -17.52 3.39
N GLU A 13 2.07 -17.95 2.41
CA GLU A 13 3.43 -17.43 2.19
C GLU A 13 3.40 -15.94 1.80
N HIS A 14 2.39 -15.56 1.01
CA HIS A 14 2.13 -14.17 0.63
C HIS A 14 0.64 -13.87 0.77
N PHE A 15 0.30 -13.07 1.80
CA PHE A 15 -1.05 -12.58 2.02
C PHE A 15 -1.11 -11.07 1.81
N GLU A 16 -2.09 -10.63 1.02
CA GLU A 16 -2.43 -9.23 0.85
C GLU A 16 -3.95 -9.06 0.76
N PHE A 17 -4.44 -7.87 1.10
CA PHE A 17 -5.84 -7.54 0.89
C PHE A 17 -6.05 -6.07 0.56
N PHE A 18 -7.18 -5.80 -0.09
CA PHE A 18 -7.59 -4.50 -0.58
C PHE A 18 -8.93 -4.16 0.05
N TRP A 19 -8.91 -3.35 1.10
CA TRP A 19 -10.13 -2.84 1.70
C TRP A 19 -10.68 -1.71 0.83
N ILE A 20 -11.98 -1.77 0.51
CA ILE A 20 -12.65 -0.74 -0.29
C ILE A 20 -13.29 0.28 0.67
N PRO A 21 -12.79 1.53 0.73
CA PRO A 21 -13.38 2.57 1.58
C PRO A 21 -14.87 2.76 1.29
N HIS A 22 -15.63 3.20 2.30
CA HIS A 22 -17.10 3.30 2.28
C HIS A 22 -17.84 1.95 2.24
N THR A 23 -17.12 0.83 2.38
CA THR A 23 -17.70 -0.51 2.44
C THR A 23 -17.15 -1.30 3.64
N ARG A 24 -17.79 -2.45 3.92
CA ARG A 24 -17.40 -3.38 4.99
C ARG A 24 -16.57 -4.57 4.50
N TRP A 25 -16.27 -4.65 3.21
CA TRP A 25 -15.61 -5.81 2.61
C TRP A 25 -14.24 -5.46 2.06
N ALA A 26 -13.42 -6.49 1.86
CA ALA A 26 -12.10 -6.39 1.28
C ALA A 26 -11.87 -7.57 0.34
N LEU A 27 -11.11 -7.34 -0.73
CA LEU A 27 -10.60 -8.39 -1.59
C LEU A 27 -9.35 -8.98 -0.96
N THR A 28 -9.26 -10.29 -0.85
CA THR A 28 -8.05 -10.96 -0.37
C THR A 28 -7.33 -11.61 -1.52
N LYS A 29 -6.00 -11.58 -1.50
CA LYS A 29 -5.15 -12.31 -2.43
C LYS A 29 -4.12 -13.12 -1.64
N ARG A 30 -4.00 -14.39 -2.04
CA ARG A 30 -3.16 -15.41 -1.42
C ARG A 30 -2.30 -15.99 -2.53
N ASN A 31 -0.98 -15.88 -2.40
CA ASN A 31 -0.06 -16.52 -3.33
C ASN A 31 0.80 -17.49 -2.52
N ASN A 32 0.68 -18.78 -2.83
CA ASN A 32 1.44 -19.85 -2.20
C ASN A 32 2.12 -20.66 -3.31
N ARG A 33 3.33 -21.13 -3.06
CA ARG A 33 3.99 -22.07 -3.97
C ARG A 33 3.16 -23.36 -4.07
N THR A 34 3.02 -23.88 -5.28
CA THR A 34 2.33 -25.14 -5.56
C THR A 34 3.09 -25.94 -6.62
N THR A 35 2.82 -27.24 -6.66
CA THR A 35 3.27 -28.16 -7.72
C THR A 35 2.18 -28.46 -8.75
N ASP A 36 1.01 -27.83 -8.61
CA ASP A 36 -0.10 -27.99 -9.54
C ASP A 36 0.28 -27.54 -10.96
N PRO A 37 -0.30 -28.17 -12.01
CA PRO A 37 -0.05 -27.73 -13.38
C PRO A 37 -0.56 -26.30 -13.60
N VAL A 38 0.12 -25.58 -14.50
CA VAL A 38 -0.28 -24.22 -14.91
C VAL A 38 -1.75 -24.20 -15.30
N HIS A 39 -2.51 -23.37 -14.59
CA HIS A 39 -3.94 -23.17 -14.78
C HIS A 39 -4.22 -21.69 -14.96
N ILE A 40 -4.38 -21.27 -16.20
CA ILE A 40 -4.67 -19.88 -16.56
C ILE A 40 -6.05 -19.84 -17.23
N PRO A 41 -6.97 -18.97 -16.79
CA PRO A 41 -8.21 -18.71 -17.50
C PRO A 41 -7.92 -18.33 -18.96
N SER A 42 -8.86 -18.60 -19.88
CA SER A 42 -8.66 -18.27 -21.30
C SER A 42 -8.16 -16.84 -21.52
N ARG A 43 -7.26 -16.61 -22.49
CA ARG A 43 -6.64 -15.29 -22.76
C ARG A 43 -7.67 -14.15 -22.88
N ALA A 44 -8.85 -14.44 -23.44
CA ALA A 44 -9.96 -13.49 -23.53
C ALA A 44 -10.56 -13.13 -22.15
N LYS A 45 -10.71 -14.10 -21.24
CA LYS A 45 -11.18 -13.88 -19.87
C LYS A 45 -10.14 -13.14 -19.03
N GLN A 46 -8.86 -13.44 -19.24
CA GLN A 46 -7.74 -12.75 -18.60
C GLN A 46 -7.66 -11.28 -19.05
N TRP A 47 -7.77 -11.01 -20.36
CA TRP A 47 -7.77 -9.65 -20.92
C TRP A 47 -9.00 -8.85 -20.50
N TYR A 48 -10.20 -9.44 -20.53
CA TYR A 48 -11.42 -8.76 -20.12
C TYR A 48 -11.40 -8.38 -18.62
N SER A 49 -10.95 -9.30 -17.75
CA SER A 49 -10.86 -9.04 -16.31
C SER A 49 -9.78 -8.01 -15.97
N LYS A 50 -8.53 -8.22 -16.43
CA LYS A 50 -7.38 -7.39 -16.04
C LYS A 50 -7.30 -6.07 -16.80
N THR A 51 -7.69 -6.03 -18.07
CA THR A 51 -7.50 -4.84 -18.91
C THR A 51 -8.79 -4.00 -19.00
N PHE A 52 -9.94 -4.62 -19.26
CA PHE A 52 -11.18 -3.85 -19.43
C PHE A 52 -11.84 -3.45 -18.09
N LEU A 53 -12.03 -4.40 -17.17
CA LEU A 53 -12.74 -4.18 -15.92
C LEU A 53 -11.86 -3.47 -14.87
N GLU A 54 -10.63 -3.94 -14.66
CA GLU A 54 -9.73 -3.40 -13.63
C GLU A 54 -9.05 -2.09 -14.02
N ASN A 55 -8.89 -1.79 -15.32
CA ASN A 55 -8.15 -0.60 -15.75
C ASN A 55 -9.04 0.46 -16.43
N TYR A 56 -9.79 0.12 -17.49
CA TYR A 56 -10.62 1.12 -18.19
C TYR A 56 -11.90 1.47 -17.43
N ALA A 57 -12.67 0.48 -16.97
CA ALA A 57 -13.89 0.72 -16.21
C ALA A 57 -13.60 1.38 -14.85
N PHE A 58 -12.58 0.88 -14.15
CA PHE A 58 -12.10 1.53 -12.92
C PHE A 58 -11.64 2.97 -13.18
N GLY A 59 -10.86 3.21 -14.25
CA GLY A 59 -10.45 4.56 -14.65
C GLY A 59 -11.64 5.49 -14.93
N ALA A 60 -12.70 5.00 -15.59
CA ALA A 60 -13.93 5.74 -15.83
C ALA A 60 -14.70 6.05 -14.53
N VAL A 61 -14.79 5.07 -13.62
CA VAL A 61 -15.39 5.26 -12.28
C VAL A 61 -14.60 6.31 -11.48
N CYS A 62 -13.27 6.26 -11.51
CA CYS A 62 -12.42 7.27 -10.88
C CYS A 62 -12.58 8.65 -11.51
N ALA A 63 -12.70 8.74 -12.83
CA ALA A 63 -12.95 10.00 -13.54
C ALA A 63 -14.30 10.61 -13.16
N LEU A 64 -15.37 9.79 -13.10
CA LEU A 64 -16.68 10.21 -12.61
C LEU A 64 -16.63 10.63 -11.14
N GLY A 65 -15.92 9.88 -10.30
CA GLY A 65 -15.68 10.21 -8.90
C GLY A 65 -14.94 11.53 -8.74
N ARG A 66 -13.99 11.85 -9.62
CA ARG A 66 -13.32 13.16 -9.63
C ARG A 66 -14.27 14.30 -10.01
N MET A 67 -15.13 14.10 -11.00
CA MET A 67 -16.11 15.11 -11.44
C MET A 67 -17.22 15.33 -10.39
N LYS A 68 -17.62 14.28 -9.68
CA LYS A 68 -18.68 14.32 -8.66
C LYS A 68 -18.24 13.50 -7.42
N PRO A 69 -17.38 14.03 -6.55
CA PRO A 69 -16.83 13.31 -5.39
C PRO A 69 -17.88 12.71 -4.44
N ASN A 70 -19.05 13.32 -4.35
CA ASN A 70 -20.15 12.82 -3.52
C ASN A 70 -20.75 11.49 -4.03
N LEU A 71 -20.47 11.09 -5.28
CA LEU A 71 -20.88 9.78 -5.80
C LEU A 71 -19.92 8.65 -5.38
N ILE A 72 -18.70 8.96 -4.93
CA ILE A 72 -17.67 7.96 -4.62
C ILE A 72 -18.17 6.88 -3.65
N PRO A 73 -18.84 7.21 -2.52
CA PRO A 73 -19.37 6.17 -1.62
C PRO A 73 -20.37 5.23 -2.30
N ARG A 74 -21.23 5.77 -3.18
CA ARG A 74 -22.22 4.96 -3.93
C ARG A 74 -21.55 4.09 -4.99
N LEU A 75 -20.55 4.62 -5.69
CA LEU A 75 -19.78 3.88 -6.68
C LEU A 75 -19.00 2.73 -6.03
N ALA A 76 -18.43 2.96 -4.85
CA ALA A 76 -17.74 1.93 -4.06
C ALA A 76 -18.66 0.75 -3.69
N THR A 77 -19.92 1.04 -3.32
CA THR A 77 -20.91 -0.02 -3.01
C THR A 77 -21.44 -0.77 -4.24
N ALA A 78 -21.29 -0.18 -5.43
CA ALA A 78 -21.79 -0.76 -6.69
C ALA A 78 -20.74 -1.64 -7.39
N LEU A 79 -19.49 -1.67 -6.93
CA LEU A 79 -18.48 -2.59 -7.43
C LEU A 79 -18.93 -4.02 -7.11
N PRO A 80 -19.17 -4.86 -8.13
CA PRO A 80 -19.56 -6.25 -7.89
C PRO A 80 -18.42 -6.96 -7.16
N SER A 81 -18.76 -7.80 -6.18
CA SER A 81 -17.81 -8.78 -5.68
C SER A 81 -17.44 -9.69 -6.84
N THR A 82 -16.27 -9.48 -7.45
CA THR A 82 -15.70 -10.45 -8.35
C THR A 82 -15.49 -11.71 -7.50
N GLY A 83 -16.16 -12.80 -7.88
CA GLY A 83 -16.10 -14.04 -7.12
C GLY A 83 -14.66 -14.54 -6.95
N GLN A 84 -14.49 -15.63 -6.21
CA GLN A 84 -13.18 -16.25 -6.05
C GLN A 84 -12.62 -16.65 -7.42
N SER A 85 -11.38 -16.26 -7.69
CA SER A 85 -10.63 -16.68 -8.87
C SER A 85 -9.28 -17.24 -8.45
N GLU A 86 -8.85 -18.29 -9.12
CA GLU A 86 -7.60 -18.99 -8.84
C GLU A 86 -6.82 -19.15 -10.14
N ILE A 87 -5.52 -18.93 -10.07
CA ILE A 87 -4.58 -18.98 -11.20
C ILE A 87 -3.30 -19.64 -10.69
N VAL A 88 -2.79 -20.60 -11.45
CA VAL A 88 -1.47 -21.22 -11.23
C VAL A 88 -0.59 -20.86 -12.41
N ASP A 89 0.53 -20.19 -12.15
CA ASP A 89 1.49 -19.75 -13.17
C ASP A 89 2.87 -19.52 -12.52
N GLU A 90 3.87 -19.22 -13.34
CA GLU A 90 5.21 -18.83 -12.90
C GLU A 90 5.17 -17.61 -11.97
N SER A 91 6.03 -17.60 -10.95
CA SER A 91 6.01 -16.59 -9.88
C SER A 91 6.02 -15.15 -10.40
N TYR A 92 6.91 -14.82 -11.34
CA TYR A 92 7.02 -13.47 -11.90
C TYR A 92 5.75 -13.02 -12.67
N ARG A 93 4.94 -13.95 -13.20
CA ARG A 93 3.67 -13.67 -13.88
C ARG A 93 2.51 -13.45 -12.90
N ILE A 94 2.62 -14.03 -11.70
CA ILE A 94 1.66 -13.83 -10.61
C ILE A 94 1.89 -12.47 -9.91
N PHE A 95 3.16 -12.10 -9.69
CA PHE A 95 3.50 -10.87 -8.97
C PHE A 95 3.48 -9.61 -9.84
N ALA A 96 3.82 -9.70 -11.14
CA ALA A 96 3.81 -8.54 -12.01
C ALA A 96 2.37 -8.18 -12.45
N SER A 97 1.93 -6.96 -12.14
CA SER A 97 0.68 -6.40 -12.65
C SER A 97 0.92 -5.02 -13.26
N GLU A 98 0.32 -4.79 -14.42
CA GLU A 98 0.35 -3.48 -15.08
C GLU A 98 -0.77 -2.60 -14.52
N ARG A 99 -0.40 -1.44 -13.96
CA ARG A 99 -1.36 -0.43 -13.47
C ARG A 99 -1.44 0.71 -14.48
N ILE A 100 -2.55 0.80 -15.22
CA ILE A 100 -2.75 1.83 -16.26
C ILE A 100 -3.32 3.11 -15.65
N VAL A 101 -4.13 2.99 -14.60
CA VAL A 101 -4.75 4.14 -13.91
C VAL A 101 -3.72 4.84 -13.05
N LYS A 102 -3.53 6.14 -13.28
CA LYS A 102 -2.58 6.98 -12.54
C LYS A 102 -3.19 7.49 -11.23
N PHE A 103 -2.43 7.43 -10.15
CA PHE A 103 -2.81 7.89 -8.82
C PHE A 103 -1.57 8.42 -8.08
N VAL A 104 -1.80 9.08 -6.96
CA VAL A 104 -0.77 9.38 -5.95
C VAL A 104 -0.91 8.41 -4.79
N GLU A 105 0.20 8.13 -4.10
CA GLU A 105 0.26 7.08 -3.10
C GLU A 105 1.14 7.46 -1.91
N MET A 106 0.70 7.03 -0.73
CA MET A 106 1.46 7.02 0.51
C MET A 106 1.36 5.62 1.13
N GLU A 107 2.48 5.09 1.61
CA GLU A 107 2.52 3.79 2.29
C GLU A 107 3.39 3.88 3.54
N TYR A 108 2.94 3.27 4.62
CA TYR A 108 3.68 3.15 5.87
C TYR A 108 3.75 1.69 6.32
N ALA A 109 4.90 1.30 6.86
CA ALA A 109 5.09 0.04 7.57
C ALA A 109 4.99 0.29 9.09
N ILE A 110 4.07 -0.43 9.74
CA ILE A 110 3.86 -0.42 11.21
C ILE A 110 4.09 -1.83 11.76
N PRO A 111 4.32 -2.01 13.08
CA PRO A 111 4.38 -3.35 13.67
C PRO A 111 3.11 -4.14 13.36
N ARG A 112 3.26 -5.39 12.87
CA ARG A 112 2.16 -6.23 12.37
C ARG A 112 0.95 -6.28 13.31
N GLN A 113 1.19 -6.41 14.60
CA GLN A 113 0.15 -6.54 15.64
C GLN A 113 -0.84 -5.35 15.69
N TYR A 114 -0.44 -4.17 15.21
CA TYR A 114 -1.31 -2.98 15.20
C TYR A 114 -2.10 -2.81 13.89
N CYS A 115 -1.98 -3.72 12.92
CA CYS A 115 -2.62 -3.59 11.61
C CYS A 115 -4.15 -3.43 11.72
N GLY A 116 -4.81 -4.30 12.49
CA GLY A 116 -6.26 -4.24 12.66
C GLY A 116 -6.75 -2.93 13.29
N GLU A 117 -6.09 -2.49 14.36
CA GLU A 117 -6.41 -1.23 15.05
C GLU A 117 -6.19 -0.03 14.13
N ALA A 118 -5.05 0.04 13.45
CA ALA A 118 -4.73 1.13 12.52
C ALA A 118 -5.76 1.24 11.39
N LEU A 119 -6.21 0.12 10.82
CA LEU A 119 -7.26 0.11 9.78
C LEU A 119 -8.61 0.59 10.30
N GLN A 120 -8.99 0.21 11.52
CA GLN A 120 -10.21 0.73 12.16
C GLN A 120 -10.13 2.25 12.35
N ARG A 121 -8.98 2.75 12.81
CA ARG A 121 -8.75 4.20 12.98
C ARG A 121 -8.79 4.95 11.64
N ILE A 122 -8.19 4.40 10.58
CA ILE A 122 -8.27 4.98 9.23
C ILE A 122 -9.72 5.02 8.76
N ARG A 123 -10.49 3.93 8.95
CA ARG A 123 -11.90 3.87 8.60
C ARG A 123 -12.72 4.92 9.34
N SER A 124 -12.61 5.00 10.65
CA SER A 124 -13.31 6.01 11.45
C SER A 124 -12.91 7.42 11.01
N MET A 125 -11.62 7.66 10.73
CA MET A 125 -11.14 8.96 10.26
C MET A 125 -11.74 9.34 8.90
N ILE A 126 -11.82 8.41 7.94
CA ILE A 126 -12.46 8.64 6.64
C ILE A 126 -13.94 8.99 6.82
N GLU A 127 -14.66 8.24 7.67
CA GLU A 127 -16.09 8.46 7.94
C GLU A 127 -16.33 9.82 8.64
N THR A 128 -15.61 10.11 9.72
CA THR A 128 -15.79 11.35 10.51
C THR A 128 -15.40 12.61 9.73
N LYS A 129 -14.30 12.56 8.96
CA LYS A 129 -13.83 13.72 8.19
C LYS A 129 -14.44 13.82 6.79
N GLY A 130 -15.23 12.83 6.38
CA GLY A 130 -15.93 12.83 5.10
C GLY A 130 -15.04 12.68 3.87
N HIS A 131 -13.84 12.12 4.01
CA HIS A 131 -12.88 11.95 2.91
C HIS A 131 -13.47 11.12 1.78
N LYS A 132 -13.35 11.59 0.53
CA LYS A 132 -13.88 10.90 -0.65
C LYS A 132 -12.81 10.07 -1.33
N VAL A 133 -12.47 8.93 -0.70
CA VAL A 133 -11.45 8.00 -1.18
C VAL A 133 -12.02 7.08 -2.26
N SER A 134 -11.48 7.16 -3.48
CA SER A 134 -11.94 6.42 -4.67
C SER A 134 -11.10 5.18 -5.00
N PHE A 135 -10.09 4.89 -4.20
CA PHE A 135 -9.17 3.77 -4.38
C PHE A 135 -9.19 2.84 -3.16
N PRO A 136 -8.85 1.55 -3.34
CA PRO A 136 -8.64 0.63 -2.23
C PRO A 136 -7.48 1.07 -1.32
N VAL A 137 -7.61 0.75 -0.04
CA VAL A 137 -6.48 0.67 0.90
C VAL A 137 -5.87 -0.71 0.76
N GLU A 138 -4.62 -0.76 0.35
CA GLU A 138 -3.87 -2.00 0.12
C GLU A 138 -3.05 -2.32 1.37
N VAL A 139 -3.11 -3.59 1.80
CA VAL A 139 -2.44 -4.07 3.00
C VAL A 139 -1.66 -5.33 2.67
N ARG A 140 -0.38 -5.33 3.02
CA ARG A 140 0.56 -6.45 2.82
C ARG A 140 1.48 -6.61 4.02
N PHE A 141 2.16 -7.75 4.11
CA PHE A 141 2.96 -8.12 5.27
C PHE A 141 4.35 -8.57 4.85
N THR A 142 5.35 -8.28 5.69
CA THR A 142 6.70 -8.83 5.54
C THR A 142 7.25 -9.24 6.90
N ALA A 143 8.10 -10.27 6.89
CA ALA A 143 8.91 -10.62 8.05
C ALA A 143 9.93 -9.51 8.35
N LYS A 144 10.43 -9.50 9.58
CA LYS A 144 11.56 -8.65 9.97
C LYS A 144 12.82 -8.95 9.16
N ASP A 145 13.62 -7.93 8.94
CA ASP A 145 14.99 -8.04 8.41
C ASP A 145 15.98 -7.25 9.29
N ASP A 146 17.24 -7.21 8.87
CA ASP A 146 18.31 -6.46 9.55
C ASP A 146 18.99 -5.42 8.63
N ILE A 147 18.25 -4.90 7.64
CA ILE A 147 18.77 -3.96 6.64
C ILE A 147 18.60 -2.52 7.14
N ALA A 148 19.66 -1.69 7.03
CA ALA A 148 19.75 -0.42 7.74
C ALA A 148 18.58 0.56 7.51
N LEU A 149 18.07 0.66 6.28
CA LEU A 149 16.93 1.50 5.91
C LEU A 149 15.68 0.72 5.52
N SER A 150 15.64 -0.59 5.78
CA SER A 150 14.40 -1.34 5.54
C SER A 150 13.31 -0.85 6.48
N THR A 151 12.13 -0.63 5.93
CA THR A 151 10.94 -0.30 6.72
C THR A 151 10.53 -1.47 7.65
N ALA A 152 10.99 -2.69 7.38
CA ALA A 152 10.80 -3.88 8.22
C ALA A 152 11.99 -4.21 9.16
N SER A 153 13.00 -3.34 9.24
CA SER A 153 14.19 -3.57 10.07
C SER A 153 13.82 -3.83 11.55
N GLY A 154 14.18 -5.01 12.06
CA GLY A 154 13.96 -5.42 13.44
C GLY A 154 12.53 -5.77 13.83
N ARG A 155 11.54 -5.73 12.93
CA ARG A 155 10.13 -6.05 13.27
C ARG A 155 9.31 -6.61 12.11
N ASP A 156 8.45 -7.58 12.40
CA ASP A 156 7.42 -8.02 11.45
C ASP A 156 6.47 -6.86 11.20
N SER A 157 6.21 -6.59 9.93
CA SER A 157 5.61 -5.32 9.51
C SER A 157 4.37 -5.53 8.67
N ALA A 158 3.34 -4.74 8.99
CA ALA A 158 2.18 -4.54 8.12
C ALA A 158 2.38 -3.22 7.37
N TYR A 159 2.23 -3.28 6.05
CA TYR A 159 2.29 -2.13 5.16
C TYR A 159 0.86 -1.71 4.83
N ILE A 160 0.54 -0.44 5.04
CA ILE A 160 -0.76 0.13 4.73
C ILE A 160 -0.54 1.22 3.68
N ALA A 161 -0.99 0.96 2.46
CA ALA A 161 -0.92 1.86 1.33
C ALA A 161 -2.27 2.52 1.07
N VAL A 162 -2.26 3.86 0.99
CA VAL A 162 -3.43 4.68 0.67
C VAL A 162 -3.18 5.45 -0.62
N HIS A 163 -4.24 5.59 -1.39
CA HIS A 163 -4.17 6.12 -2.74
C HIS A 163 -5.20 7.22 -2.97
N MET A 164 -4.91 8.11 -3.90
CA MET A 164 -5.88 9.07 -4.40
C MET A 164 -5.75 9.22 -5.91
N TYR A 165 -6.89 9.24 -6.62
CA TYR A 165 -6.89 9.36 -8.07
C TYR A 165 -6.19 10.64 -8.54
N LYS A 166 -5.49 10.56 -9.68
CA LYS A 166 -4.77 11.71 -10.25
C LYS A 166 -5.68 12.93 -10.39
N GLY A 167 -5.25 14.04 -9.80
CA GLY A 167 -5.92 15.34 -9.89
C GLY A 167 -7.05 15.54 -8.89
N MET A 168 -7.21 14.65 -7.91
CA MET A 168 -8.00 14.90 -6.70
C MET A 168 -7.11 15.45 -5.56
N ALA A 169 -7.70 16.21 -4.64
CA ALA A 169 -7.01 16.64 -3.43
C ALA A 169 -6.71 15.41 -2.55
N TYR A 170 -5.45 15.25 -2.15
CA TYR A 170 -4.98 14.09 -1.39
C TYR A 170 -4.30 14.47 -0.07
N GLU A 171 -3.76 15.68 0.04
CA GLU A 171 -2.83 16.02 1.12
C GLU A 171 -3.48 15.97 2.51
N SER A 172 -4.70 16.48 2.68
CA SER A 172 -5.41 16.41 3.95
C SER A 172 -5.63 14.96 4.41
N TYR A 173 -6.08 14.10 3.49
CA TYR A 173 -6.25 12.67 3.73
C TYR A 173 -4.92 11.99 4.09
N PHE A 174 -3.85 12.26 3.34
CA PHE A 174 -2.54 11.66 3.60
C PHE A 174 -1.94 12.14 4.93
N ARG A 175 -2.11 13.42 5.30
CA ARG A 175 -1.68 13.93 6.61
C ARG A 175 -2.43 13.27 7.76
N ASP A 176 -3.73 13.05 7.58
CA ASP A 176 -4.53 12.35 8.57
C ASP A 176 -4.11 10.89 8.76
N VAL A 177 -3.83 10.18 7.67
CA VAL A 177 -3.30 8.82 7.73
C VAL A 177 -1.90 8.81 8.36
N ALA A 178 -1.00 9.72 7.96
CA ALA A 178 0.35 9.82 8.52
C ALA A 178 0.33 10.06 10.03
N LYS A 179 -0.61 10.88 10.53
CA LYS A 179 -0.82 11.09 11.97
C LYS A 179 -1.26 9.81 12.70
N ILE A 180 -2.08 8.97 12.07
CA ILE A 180 -2.43 7.66 12.67
C ILE A 180 -1.20 6.76 12.67
N MET A 181 -0.43 6.72 11.57
CA MET A 181 0.76 5.86 11.46
C MET A 181 1.86 6.26 12.45
N SER A 182 2.00 7.55 12.80
CA SER A 182 3.02 8.01 13.75
C SER A 182 2.83 7.44 15.15
N ASP A 183 1.60 7.14 15.55
CA ASP A 183 1.31 6.53 16.86
C ASP A 183 1.84 5.09 16.97
N TYR A 184 2.21 4.48 15.84
CA TYR A 184 2.75 3.12 15.75
C TYR A 184 4.21 3.11 15.25
N GLU A 185 4.92 4.23 15.41
CA GLU A 185 6.29 4.39 14.88
C GLU A 185 6.37 4.01 13.39
N GLY A 186 5.37 4.42 12.62
CA GLY A 186 5.25 4.06 11.22
C GLY A 186 6.45 4.55 10.41
N ARG A 187 7.02 3.65 9.62
CA ARG A 187 8.14 3.94 8.71
C ARG A 187 7.60 4.14 7.29
N PRO A 188 7.77 5.31 6.67
CA PRO A 188 7.26 5.55 5.33
C PRO A 188 8.02 4.73 4.29
N HIS A 189 7.32 4.24 3.27
CA HIS A 189 7.96 3.63 2.11
C HIS A 189 8.75 4.68 1.33
N TRP A 190 10.07 4.49 1.17
CA TRP A 190 10.98 5.45 0.52
C TRP A 190 10.58 5.86 -0.91
N GLY A 191 9.93 4.96 -1.65
CA GLY A 191 9.44 5.23 -3.00
C GLY A 191 8.05 5.91 -3.08
N LYS A 192 7.45 6.31 -1.95
CA LYS A 192 6.09 6.89 -1.89
C LYS A 192 6.09 8.23 -1.16
N MET A 193 4.98 8.95 -1.21
CA MET A 193 4.86 10.25 -0.54
C MET A 193 4.89 10.09 0.98
N HIS A 194 5.59 10.99 1.67
CA HIS A 194 5.52 11.13 3.13
C HIS A 194 5.91 12.55 3.55
N PHE A 195 5.69 12.87 4.83
CA PHE A 195 5.92 14.21 5.37
C PHE A 195 7.07 14.29 6.40
N LEU A 196 7.67 13.15 6.74
CA LEU A 196 8.74 13.10 7.74
C LEU A 196 10.03 13.75 7.25
N ASN A 197 10.72 14.43 8.17
CA ASN A 197 12.06 14.99 7.97
C ASN A 197 13.15 14.10 8.61
N ARG A 198 14.41 14.49 8.42
CA ARG A 198 15.59 13.81 8.99
C ARG A 198 15.49 13.49 10.48
N ASN A 199 15.03 14.45 11.31
CA ASN A 199 14.99 14.28 12.77
C ASN A 199 13.89 13.31 13.21
N GLU A 200 12.82 13.19 12.43
CA GLU A 200 11.77 12.21 12.68
C GLU A 200 12.21 10.82 12.20
N LEU A 201 12.77 10.74 10.99
CA LEU A 201 13.24 9.48 10.41
C LEU A 201 14.39 8.85 11.21
N SER A 202 15.34 9.66 11.70
CA SER A 202 16.49 9.13 12.45
C SER A 202 16.10 8.38 13.73
N LYS A 203 14.92 8.68 14.30
CA LYS A 203 14.39 8.01 15.49
C LYS A 203 13.73 6.66 15.16
N LEU A 204 13.29 6.47 13.92
CA LEU A 204 12.53 5.29 13.50
C LEU A 204 13.42 4.13 13.04
N TYR A 205 14.65 4.41 12.63
CA TYR A 205 15.58 3.42 12.06
C TYR A 205 16.75 3.15 13.01
N PRO A 206 16.85 1.96 13.63
CA PRO A 206 17.90 1.63 14.60
C PRO A 206 19.32 1.74 14.03
N LYS A 207 19.48 1.49 12.73
CA LYS A 207 20.75 1.50 12.00
C LYS A 207 20.95 2.76 11.17
N TRP A 208 20.30 3.87 11.54
CA TRP A 208 20.39 5.14 10.81
C TRP A 208 21.84 5.61 10.60
N ASN A 209 22.66 5.57 11.65
CA ASN A 209 24.05 6.03 11.58
C ASN A 209 24.96 5.10 10.76
N GLU A 210 24.64 3.80 10.69
CA GLU A 210 25.35 2.85 9.82
C GLU A 210 25.16 3.26 8.35
N PHE A 211 23.92 3.55 7.94
CA PHE A 211 23.64 4.06 6.61
C PHE A 211 24.33 5.39 6.32
N LEU A 212 24.27 6.36 7.25
CA LEU A 212 24.93 7.65 7.05
C LEU A 212 26.45 7.50 6.90
N SER A 213 27.09 6.66 7.73
CA SER A 213 28.52 6.40 7.62
C SER A 213 28.89 5.76 6.27
N ALA A 214 28.11 4.78 5.81
CA ALA A 214 28.32 4.16 4.50
C ALA A 214 28.14 5.18 3.36
N ARG A 215 27.12 6.04 3.44
CA ARG A 215 26.88 7.13 2.48
C ARG A 215 28.05 8.11 2.42
N ASP A 216 28.63 8.45 3.58
CA ASP A 216 29.77 9.38 3.67
C ASP A 216 31.05 8.78 3.08
N GLN A 217 31.24 7.47 3.21
CA GLN A 217 32.39 6.75 2.64
C GLN A 217 32.25 6.53 1.12
N LEU A 218 31.05 6.17 0.65
CA LEU A 218 30.82 5.77 -0.74
C LEU A 218 30.48 6.95 -1.67
N ASP A 219 29.92 8.04 -1.12
CA ASP A 219 29.58 9.25 -1.87
C ASP A 219 30.00 10.52 -1.10
N PRO A 220 31.32 10.75 -0.91
CA PRO A 220 31.83 11.89 -0.14
C PRO A 220 31.53 13.25 -0.79
N SER A 221 31.40 13.29 -2.12
CA SER A 221 31.05 14.49 -2.89
C SER A 221 29.55 14.70 -3.08
N ARG A 222 28.71 13.80 -2.55
CA ARG A 222 27.24 13.84 -2.70
C ARG A 222 26.77 13.87 -4.16
N THR A 223 27.45 13.14 -5.03
CA THR A 223 27.12 13.03 -6.46
C THR A 223 25.74 12.43 -6.68
N PHE A 224 25.26 11.55 -5.78
CA PHE A 224 23.94 10.93 -5.88
C PHE A 224 22.87 11.65 -5.05
N ALA A 225 23.17 12.82 -4.49
CA ALA A 225 22.20 13.59 -3.73
C ALA A 225 21.21 14.33 -4.63
N ASN A 226 19.99 14.47 -4.13
CA ASN A 226 18.94 15.34 -4.66
C ASN A 226 18.21 16.04 -3.50
N ALA A 227 17.29 16.95 -3.83
CA ALA A 227 16.52 17.70 -2.83
C ALA A 227 15.82 16.81 -1.79
N TYR A 228 15.32 15.64 -2.21
CA TYR A 228 14.67 14.70 -1.30
C TYR A 228 15.68 14.02 -0.37
N THR A 229 16.78 13.48 -0.88
CA THR A 229 17.80 12.83 -0.03
C THR A 229 18.47 13.83 0.92
N GLU A 230 18.63 15.09 0.50
CA GLU A 230 19.09 16.16 1.39
C GLU A 230 18.08 16.46 2.49
N GLN A 231 16.77 16.47 2.19
CA GLN A 231 15.73 16.63 3.19
C GLN A 231 15.71 15.50 4.23
N VAL A 232 15.84 14.24 3.78
CA VAL A 232 15.67 13.07 4.66
C VAL A 232 16.96 12.64 5.37
N PHE A 233 18.13 12.89 4.78
CA PHE A 233 19.42 12.45 5.35
C PHE A 233 20.35 13.62 5.70
N GLY A 234 20.04 14.83 5.26
CA GLY A 234 20.95 15.98 5.34
C GLY A 234 22.01 15.94 4.24
N LYS A 235 22.74 17.07 4.14
CA LYS A 235 23.97 17.16 3.36
C LYS A 235 25.07 16.27 3.94
#